data_AF-A0A530BMG8-F1
#
_entry.id   AF-A0A530BMG8-F1
#
_cell.length_a   1.000
_cell.length_b   1.000
_cell.length_c   1.000
_cell.angle_alpha   90.00
_cell.angle_beta   90.00
_cell.angle_gamma   90.00
#
_symmetry.space_group_name_H-M   'P 1'
#
loop_
_entity.id
_entity.type
_entity.pdbx_description
1 polymer ?
#
loop_
_entity_poly.entity_id
_entity_poly.type
_entity_poly.pdbx_seq_one_letter_code
_entity_poly.pdbx_strand_id
1 'polypeptide(L)' 'MLLAVHHAAIICSDYETSKQFYTNKLGFVVLAETWRPDRQSWK' A
#
# COMPACT_ATOMS: atom_id res chain seq x y z
N MET A 1 -20.58 -4.28 16.68
CA MET A 1 -19.88 -5.58 16.82
C MET A 1 -18.73 -5.60 15.83
N LEU A 2 -17.51 -5.94 16.26
CA LEU A 2 -16.36 -6.09 15.35
C LEU A 2 -16.46 -7.46 14.68
N LEU A 3 -16.54 -7.49 13.34
CA LEU A 3 -16.74 -8.73 12.57
C LEU A 3 -15.42 -9.37 12.15
N ALA A 4 -14.45 -8.57 11.71
CA ALA A 4 -13.14 -9.00 11.25
C ALA A 4 -12.18 -7.80 11.11
N VAL A 5 -10.92 -8.08 10.75
CA VAL A 5 -9.95 -7.06 10.34
C VAL A 5 -10.39 -6.46 9.00
N HIS A 6 -10.54 -5.14 8.95
CA HIS A 6 -10.93 -4.43 7.72
C HIS A 6 -9.74 -4.09 6.83
N HIS A 7 -8.64 -3.61 7.40
CA HIS A 7 -7.41 -3.27 6.67
C HIS A 7 -6.23 -3.18 7.65
N ALA A 8 -5.00 -3.23 7.12
CA ALA A 8 -3.77 -2.97 7.85
C ALA A 8 -2.99 -1.86 7.16
N ALA A 9 -2.44 -0.92 7.93
CA ALA A 9 -1.56 0.13 7.42
C ALA A 9 -0.09 -0.29 7.61
N ILE A 10 0.71 -0.15 6.56
CA ILE A 10 2.11 -0.60 6.54
C ILE A 10 2.98 0.60 6.18
N ILE A 11 4.00 0.85 7.00
CA ILE A 11 5.02 1.87 6.72
C ILE A 11 6.21 1.14 6.09
N CYS A 12 6.58 1.54 4.88
CA CYS A 12 7.72 1.00 4.15
C CYS A 12 8.70 2.13 3.81
N SER A 13 9.98 1.77 3.67
CA SER A 13 11.05 2.70 3.28
C SER A 13 11.11 2.93 1.76
N ASP A 14 10.79 1.90 0.98
CA ASP A 14 10.75 1.94 -0.48
C ASP A 14 9.39 1.48 -0.99
N TYR A 15 8.68 2.42 -1.61
CA TYR A 15 7.35 2.19 -2.16
C TYR A 15 7.36 1.25 -3.36
N GLU A 16 8.33 1.36 -4.27
CA GLU A 16 8.34 0.57 -5.51
C GLU A 16 8.62 -0.90 -5.20
N THR A 17 9.62 -1.17 -4.35
CA THR A 17 9.90 -2.52 -3.86
C THR A 17 8.69 -3.15 -3.17
N SER A 18 8.00 -2.37 -2.32
CA SER A 18 6.79 -2.84 -1.62
C SER A 18 5.64 -3.09 -2.58
N LYS A 19 5.41 -2.20 -3.54
CA LYS A 19 4.38 -2.35 -4.57
C LYS A 19 4.58 -3.63 -5.36
N GLN A 20 5.80 -3.89 -5.85
CA GLN A 20 6.09 -5.13 -6.59
C GLN A 20 5.91 -6.39 -5.74
N PHE A 21 6.24 -6.35 -4.45
CA PHE A 21 5.98 -7.47 -3.55
C PHE A 21 4.47 -7.78 -3.49
N TYR A 22 3.62 -6.78 -3.21
CA TYR A 22 2.18 -6.99 -3.09
C TYR A 22 1.52 -7.32 -4.44
N THR A 23 1.92 -6.70 -5.55
CA THR A 23 1.27 -6.93 -6.86
C THR A 23 1.82 -8.13 -7.60
N ASN A 24 3.14 -8.31 -7.64
CA ASN A 24 3.77 -9.32 -8.51
C ASN A 24 4.02 -10.62 -7.76
N LYS A 25 4.42 -10.57 -6.49
CA LYS A 25 4.68 -11.78 -5.70
C LYS A 25 3.42 -12.34 -5.08
N LEU A 26 2.57 -11.48 -4.51
CA LEU A 26 1.32 -11.90 -3.86
C LEU A 26 0.10 -11.85 -4.78
N GLY A 27 0.20 -11.21 -5.94
CA GLY A 27 -0.90 -11.14 -6.91
C GLY A 27 -2.04 -10.21 -6.49
N PHE A 28 -1.81 -9.30 -5.55
CA PHE A 28 -2.82 -8.33 -5.15
C PHE A 28 -3.00 -7.23 -6.20
N VAL A 29 -4.17 -6.59 -6.17
CA VAL A 29 -4.52 -5.51 -7.08
C VAL A 29 -4.49 -4.19 -6.33
N VAL A 30 -3.88 -3.18 -6.96
CA VAL A 30 -3.92 -1.82 -6.46
C VAL A 30 -5.32 -1.25 -6.65
N LEU A 31 -5.99 -0.90 -5.55
CA LEU A 31 -7.34 -0.31 -5.59
C LEU A 31 -7.30 1.22 -5.66
N ALA A 32 -6.33 1.86 -5.01
CA ALA A 32 -6.16 3.31 -5.00
C ALA A 32 -4.70 3.67 -4.67
N GLU A 33 -4.21 4.78 -5.23
CA GLU A 33 -2.89 5.35 -4.96
C GLU A 33 -3.03 6.86 -4.79
N THR A 34 -2.44 7.43 -3.73
CA THR A 34 -2.48 8.87 -3.51
C THR A 34 -1.06 9.44 -3.49
N TRP A 35 -0.70 10.22 -4.51
CA TRP A 35 0.55 10.96 -4.53
C TRP A 35 0.45 12.23 -3.68
N ARG A 36 1.44 12.47 -2.80
CA ARG A 36 1.55 13.70 -2.01
C ARG A 36 2.72 14.55 -2.53
N PRO A 37 2.47 15.57 -3.37
CA PRO A 37 3.53 16.37 -3.98
C PRO A 37 4.37 17.13 -2.94
N ASP A 38 3.75 17.67 -1.89
CA ASP A 38 4.45 18.41 -0.82
C ASP A 38 5.49 17.58 -0.07
N ARG A 39 5.30 16.26 -0.05
CA ARG A 39 6.16 15.30 0.66
C ARG A 39 6.90 14.36 -0.27
N GLN A 40 6.73 14.53 -1.58
CA GLN A 40 7.25 13.66 -2.62
C GLN A 40 7.10 12.16 -2.27
N SER A 41 5.93 11.76 -1.76
CA SER A 41 5.68 10.40 -1.26
C SER A 41 4.28 9.89 -1.56
N TRP A 42 4.16 8.57 -1.66
CA TRP A 42 2.88 7.87 -1.81
C TRP A 42 2.20 7.68 -0.45
N LYS A 43 0.87 7.79 -0.42
CA LYS A 43 -0.01 7.45 0.71
C LYS A 43 -0.92 6.29 0.32
#